data_AF-A0A6A7ACK0-F1
#
_entry.id   AF-A0A6A7ACK0-F1
#
_cell.length_a   1.000
_cell.length_b   1.000
_cell.length_c   1.000
_cell.angle_alpha   90.00
_cell.angle_beta   90.00
_cell.angle_gamma   90.00
#
_symmetry.space_group_name_H-M   'P 1'
#
loop_
_entity.id
_entity.type
_entity.pdbx_description
1 polymer ?
#
loop_
_entity_poly.entity_id
_entity_poly.type
_entity_poly.pdbx_seq_one_letter_code
_entity_poly.pdbx_strand_id
1 'polypeptide(L)'
;MQCRYTISSAVRTSADTRNYRTTRNQKASPLLRLPPEIRNTVYTYALGGYRISLNGTRSRNSWTKHPTVTTGTEGRWQTVSSVLGITFACRQTYLESSLMFFDLNEFGGKDIDHAFENFFDTITEPQRVAIRHWWFCQCHVACVERLEVPLDTLPKLQKFTLKPGWGYRDPSGSYEKQVRSIVKKQAGEAMEVVIEPWEAEDKKDDVKLSW
;
A
#
# COMPACT_ATOMS: atom_id res chain seq x y z
N MET A 1 45.54 49.89 -11.93
CA MET A 1 44.30 49.54 -11.21
C MET A 1 44.15 48.02 -11.20
N GLN A 2 44.52 47.36 -10.11
CA GLN A 2 44.34 45.91 -9.93
C GLN A 2 43.10 45.66 -9.08
N CYS A 3 42.06 45.13 -9.69
CA CYS A 3 40.85 44.69 -9.00
C CYS A 3 41.13 43.33 -8.33
N ARG A 4 41.30 43.33 -7.01
CA ARG A 4 41.36 42.11 -6.20
C ARG A 4 39.93 41.72 -5.82
N TYR A 5 39.36 40.73 -6.51
CA TYR A 5 38.15 40.06 -6.06
C TYR A 5 38.53 38.96 -5.07
N THR A 6 38.28 39.20 -3.78
CA THR A 6 38.42 38.17 -2.73
C THR A 6 37.17 37.29 -2.75
N ILE A 7 37.23 36.16 -3.45
CA ILE A 7 36.17 35.14 -3.36
C ILE A 7 36.34 34.44 -2.02
N SER A 8 35.63 34.90 -0.99
CA SER A 8 35.51 34.19 0.29
C SER A 8 34.54 33.02 0.10
N SER A 9 35.03 31.92 -0.46
CA SER A 9 34.28 30.66 -0.54
C SER A 9 34.36 29.96 0.81
N ALA A 10 33.58 30.44 1.79
CA ALA A 10 33.25 29.64 2.96
C ALA A 10 32.42 28.44 2.47
N VAL A 11 33.09 27.31 2.25
CA VAL A 11 32.46 26.02 1.95
C VAL A 11 31.57 25.70 3.15
N ARG A 12 30.26 25.98 3.03
CA ARG A 12 29.29 25.56 4.02
C ARG A 12 29.37 24.06 4.13
N THR A 13 29.57 23.57 5.34
CA THR A 13 29.61 22.14 5.59
C THR A 13 28.28 21.51 5.16
N SER A 14 28.31 20.22 4.80
CA SER A 14 27.08 19.50 4.40
C SER A 14 26.03 19.45 5.53
N ALA A 15 26.43 19.67 6.78
CA ALA A 15 25.56 19.76 7.95
C ALA A 15 24.81 21.10 7.99
N ASP A 16 25.49 22.23 7.79
CA ASP A 16 24.87 23.57 7.78
C ASP A 16 23.81 23.69 6.68
N THR A 17 24.11 23.09 5.51
CA THR A 17 23.18 23.06 4.38
C THR A 17 21.92 22.25 4.70
N ARG A 18 22.05 21.13 5.41
CA ARG A 18 20.91 20.30 5.87
C ARG A 18 20.04 21.04 6.88
N ASN A 19 20.66 21.67 7.88
CA ASN A 19 19.95 22.42 8.91
C ASN A 19 19.19 23.62 8.32
N TYR A 20 19.79 24.34 7.37
CA TYR A 20 19.11 25.43 6.67
C TYR A 20 17.85 24.96 5.93
N ARG A 21 17.90 23.82 5.22
CA ARG A 21 16.74 23.25 4.51
C ARG A 21 15.64 22.83 5.48
N THR A 22 16.00 22.18 6.58
CA THR A 22 15.04 21.79 7.62
C THR A 22 14.34 23.01 8.20
N THR A 23 15.09 24.04 8.63
CA THR A 23 14.53 25.27 9.20
C THR A 23 13.66 26.02 8.20
N ARG A 24 14.08 26.09 6.93
CA ARG A 24 13.28 26.70 5.86
C ARG A 24 11.97 25.93 5.64
N ASN A 25 12.02 24.60 5.57
CA ASN A 25 10.84 23.77 5.36
C ASN A 25 9.84 23.91 6.52
N GLN A 26 10.31 23.96 7.76
CA GLN A 26 9.44 24.19 8.93
C GLN A 26 8.68 25.51 8.84
N LYS A 27 9.33 26.57 8.36
CA LYS A 27 8.70 27.90 8.25
C LYS A 27 7.84 28.05 7.00
N ALA A 28 8.26 27.48 5.88
CA ALA A 28 7.64 27.69 4.58
C ALA A 28 6.55 26.66 4.25
N SER A 29 6.64 25.43 4.77
CA SER A 29 5.66 24.38 4.48
C SER A 29 4.37 24.61 5.27
N PRO A 30 3.21 24.80 4.60
CA PRO A 30 1.93 24.86 5.30
C PRO A 30 1.66 23.59 6.12
N LEU A 31 2.00 22.42 5.58
CA LEU A 31 1.80 21.12 6.24
C LEU A 31 2.62 21.00 7.54
N LEU A 32 3.89 21.41 7.54
CA LEU A 32 4.75 21.26 8.73
C LEU A 32 4.43 22.26 9.85
N ARG A 33 3.70 23.35 9.53
CA ARG A 33 3.21 24.30 10.53
C ARG A 33 1.94 23.84 11.24
N LEU A 34 1.26 22.81 10.72
CA LEU A 34 0.07 22.25 11.36
C LEU A 34 0.48 21.46 12.62
N PRO A 35 -0.39 21.37 13.65
CA PRO A 35 -0.18 20.45 14.76
C PRO A 35 -0.06 18.98 14.31
N PRO A 36 0.67 18.12 15.05
CA PRO A 36 0.84 16.71 14.69
C PRO A 36 -0.46 15.96 14.41
N GLU A 37 -1.53 16.25 15.15
CA GLU A 37 -2.84 15.60 15.02
C GLU A 37 -3.47 15.87 13.65
N ILE A 38 -3.37 17.12 13.19
CA ILE A 38 -3.88 17.52 11.88
C ILE A 38 -3.01 16.92 10.77
N ARG A 39 -1.69 16.86 10.95
CA ARG A 39 -0.80 16.19 9.98
C ARG A 39 -1.14 14.71 9.83
N ASN A 40 -1.34 14.00 10.95
CA ASN A 40 -1.74 12.59 10.94
C ASN A 40 -3.09 12.36 10.24
N THR A 41 -4.02 13.29 10.41
CA THR A 41 -5.30 13.28 9.69
C THR A 41 -5.07 13.41 8.18
N VAL A 42 -4.24 14.36 7.75
CA VAL A 42 -3.86 14.52 6.33
C VAL A 42 -3.18 13.26 5.79
N TYR A 43 -2.25 12.67 6.54
CA TYR A 43 -1.57 11.43 6.13
C TYR A 43 -2.56 10.26 5.99
N THR A 44 -3.56 10.18 6.86
CA THR A 44 -4.59 9.13 6.78
C THR A 44 -5.34 9.20 5.46
N TYR A 45 -5.74 10.40 5.04
CA TYR A 45 -6.40 10.59 3.74
C TYR A 45 -5.47 10.39 2.56
N ALA A 46 -4.20 10.81 2.66
CA ALA A 46 -3.25 10.71 1.56
C ALA A 46 -2.74 9.28 1.32
N LEU A 47 -2.54 8.52 2.41
CA LEU A 47 -1.87 7.22 2.40
C LEU A 47 -2.81 6.04 2.60
N GLY A 48 -4.04 6.24 3.06
CA GLY A 48 -4.97 5.17 3.44
C GLY A 48 -6.10 4.91 2.45
N GLY A 49 -6.85 3.83 2.71
CA GLY A 49 -8.05 3.50 1.95
C GLY A 49 -7.78 2.86 0.58
N TYR A 50 -6.55 2.40 0.34
CA TYR A 50 -6.18 1.74 -0.90
C TYR A 50 -6.18 0.22 -0.79
N ARG A 51 -6.52 -0.44 -1.89
CA ARG A 51 -6.20 -1.85 -2.14
C ARG A 51 -4.90 -1.95 -2.92
N ILE A 52 -3.89 -2.49 -2.27
CA ILE A 52 -2.54 -2.70 -2.77
C ILE A 52 -2.49 -4.06 -3.43
N SER A 53 -2.46 -4.08 -4.77
CA SER A 53 -2.26 -5.31 -5.54
C SER A 53 -0.78 -5.65 -5.63
N LEU A 54 -0.36 -6.76 -5.04
CA LEU A 54 0.99 -7.31 -5.09
C LEU A 54 1.23 -8.15 -6.35
N ASN A 55 0.25 -8.29 -7.24
CA ASN A 55 0.43 -8.99 -8.51
C ASN A 55 1.62 -8.40 -9.28
N GLY A 56 2.62 -9.24 -9.56
CA GLY A 56 3.59 -8.89 -10.59
C GLY A 56 2.83 -8.79 -11.91
N THR A 57 2.74 -7.60 -12.51
CA THR A 57 2.23 -7.55 -13.88
C THR A 57 3.14 -8.40 -14.73
N ARG A 58 2.61 -9.51 -15.25
CA ARG A 58 3.02 -10.00 -16.56
C ARG A 58 2.58 -8.93 -17.56
N SER A 59 3.24 -7.77 -17.56
CA SER A 59 3.18 -6.92 -18.74
C SER A 59 3.66 -7.81 -19.87
N ARG A 60 2.80 -8.03 -20.86
CA ARG A 60 3.08 -8.86 -22.05
C ARG A 60 4.41 -8.47 -22.73
N ASN A 61 4.96 -7.30 -22.39
CA ASN A 61 6.05 -6.63 -23.07
C ASN A 61 7.20 -6.22 -22.13
N SER A 62 7.06 -6.39 -20.80
CA SER A 62 8.07 -5.92 -19.83
C SER A 62 8.80 -7.11 -19.21
N TRP A 63 10.08 -7.25 -19.57
CA TRP A 63 11.00 -8.19 -18.92
C TRP A 63 11.31 -7.81 -17.46
N THR A 64 10.91 -6.61 -17.02
CA THR A 64 11.04 -6.21 -15.62
C THR A 64 9.75 -6.55 -14.86
N LYS A 65 9.84 -7.59 -14.03
CA LYS A 65 8.84 -8.00 -13.02
C LYS A 65 8.82 -6.97 -11.88
N HIS A 66 8.52 -5.71 -12.16
CA HIS A 66 8.24 -4.80 -11.06
C HIS A 66 6.82 -5.13 -10.56
N PRO A 67 6.64 -5.36 -9.25
CA PRO A 67 5.30 -5.35 -8.67
C PRO A 67 4.74 -3.96 -8.95
N THR A 68 3.89 -3.86 -9.96
CA THR A 68 3.04 -2.68 -10.11
C THR A 68 2.05 -2.79 -8.99
N VAL A 69 2.40 -2.19 -7.87
CA VAL A 69 1.40 -1.93 -6.87
C VAL A 69 0.51 -0.86 -7.42
N THR A 70 -0.65 -1.34 -7.82
CA THR A 70 -1.73 -0.50 -8.23
C THR A 70 -2.62 -0.28 -7.04
N THR A 71 -2.85 0.99 -6.73
CA THR A 71 -3.76 1.39 -5.67
C THR A 71 -5.05 1.86 -6.32
N GLY A 72 -6.19 1.41 -5.80
CA GLY A 72 -7.49 1.81 -6.33
C GLY A 72 -8.63 1.42 -5.40
N THR A 73 -9.34 2.42 -4.92
CA THR A 73 -10.79 2.37 -4.71
C THR A 73 -11.41 2.95 -5.99
N GLU A 74 -12.52 2.39 -6.46
CA GLU A 74 -13.30 2.97 -7.59
C GLU A 74 -12.66 2.94 -9.00
N GLY A 75 -11.71 2.04 -9.26
CA GLY A 75 -11.25 1.73 -10.63
C GLY A 75 -10.20 2.67 -11.22
N ARG A 76 -9.54 3.50 -10.40
CA ARG A 76 -8.33 4.24 -10.83
C ARG A 76 -7.09 3.50 -10.36
N TRP A 77 -6.21 3.14 -11.29
CA TRP A 77 -4.95 2.46 -11.01
C TRP A 77 -3.83 3.51 -10.96
N GLN A 78 -3.12 3.62 -9.83
CA GLN A 78 -1.94 4.47 -9.70
C GLN A 78 -0.76 3.71 -9.06
N THR A 79 0.46 4.17 -9.29
CA THR A 79 1.66 3.50 -8.75
C THR A 79 1.83 3.75 -7.25
N VAL A 80 2.41 2.81 -6.52
CA VAL A 80 2.78 3.03 -5.10
C VAL A 80 3.72 4.21 -4.90
N SER A 81 4.63 4.47 -5.84
CA SER A 81 5.50 5.63 -5.77
C SER A 81 4.70 6.94 -5.75
N SER A 82 3.56 7.00 -6.46
CA SER A 82 2.65 8.14 -6.42
C SER A 82 2.02 8.32 -5.04
N VAL A 83 1.56 7.23 -4.41
CA VAL A 83 0.97 7.27 -3.05
C VAL A 83 2.02 7.64 -2.01
N LEU A 84 3.21 7.06 -2.09
CA LEU A 84 4.29 7.28 -1.13
C LEU A 84 5.02 8.61 -1.31
N GLY A 85 4.67 9.42 -2.30
CA GLY A 85 5.34 10.70 -2.59
C GLY A 85 5.49 11.62 -1.37
N ILE A 86 4.49 11.64 -0.48
CA ILE A 86 4.53 12.44 0.76
C ILE A 86 5.59 11.96 1.76
N THR A 87 5.91 10.66 1.77
CA THR A 87 6.92 10.07 2.65
C THR A 87 8.34 10.43 2.19
N PHE A 88 8.52 10.81 0.93
CA PHE A 88 9.81 11.24 0.37
C PHE A 88 10.06 12.75 0.47
N ALA A 89 9.07 13.55 0.87
CA ALA A 89 9.18 15.00 0.89
C ALA A 89 10.21 15.51 1.92
N CYS A 90 10.17 15.00 3.16
CA CYS A 90 11.18 15.29 4.17
C CYS A 90 11.28 14.20 5.24
N ARG A 91 12.34 14.24 6.06
CA ARG A 91 12.56 13.26 7.14
C ARG A 91 11.42 13.24 8.16
N GLN A 92 10.81 14.38 8.44
CA GLN A 92 9.71 14.45 9.40
C GLN A 92 8.47 13.74 8.89
N THR A 93 8.03 14.00 7.65
CA THR A 93 6.88 13.31 7.07
C THR A 93 7.13 11.81 7.00
N TYR A 94 8.34 11.39 6.63
CA TYR A 94 8.75 9.99 6.65
C TYR A 94 8.58 9.35 8.04
N LEU A 95 9.13 9.96 9.09
CA LEU A 95 9.08 9.41 10.45
C LEU A 95 7.65 9.32 10.99
N GLU A 96 6.80 10.30 10.64
CA GLU A 96 5.41 10.34 11.11
C GLU A 96 4.50 9.36 10.35
N SER A 97 4.77 9.11 9.06
CA SER A 97 3.79 8.47 8.17
C SER A 97 4.23 7.16 7.52
N SER A 98 5.51 6.77 7.61
CA SER A 98 6.06 5.60 6.90
C SER A 98 5.33 4.28 7.19
N LEU A 99 4.84 4.09 8.41
CA LEU A 99 4.07 2.90 8.78
C LEU A 99 2.57 3.01 8.43
N MET A 100 2.05 4.22 8.27
CA MET A 100 0.62 4.43 7.99
C MET A 100 0.21 3.82 6.66
N PHE A 101 1.10 3.79 5.67
CA PHE A 101 0.84 3.11 4.40
C PHE A 101 0.58 1.60 4.59
N PHE A 102 1.21 0.95 5.56
CA PHE A 102 0.98 -0.47 5.83
C PHE A 102 -0.24 -0.70 6.74
N ASP A 103 -0.46 0.21 7.68
CA ASP A 103 -1.55 0.16 8.67
C ASP A 103 -2.93 0.45 8.07
N LEU A 104 -3.00 1.36 7.09
CA LEU A 104 -4.27 1.92 6.59
C LEU A 104 -4.76 1.32 5.27
N ASN A 105 -4.06 0.34 4.71
CA ASN A 105 -4.37 -0.23 3.39
C ASN A 105 -4.57 -1.74 3.45
N GLU A 106 -5.24 -2.28 2.43
CA GLU A 106 -5.41 -3.72 2.26
C GLU A 106 -4.38 -4.25 1.25
N PHE A 107 -3.61 -5.26 1.63
CA PHE A 107 -2.57 -5.87 0.79
C PHE A 107 -3.03 -7.20 0.23
N GLY A 108 -2.75 -7.50 -1.04
CA GLY A 108 -3.34 -8.69 -1.64
C GLY A 108 -3.10 -8.84 -3.13
N GLY A 109 -3.74 -9.84 -3.75
CA GLY A 109 -3.55 -10.10 -5.16
C GLY A 109 -4.49 -11.16 -5.72
N LYS A 110 -4.31 -11.47 -7.01
CA LYS A 110 -4.97 -12.55 -7.75
C LYS A 110 -4.10 -13.81 -7.82
N ASP A 111 -2.78 -13.62 -7.97
CA ASP A 111 -1.83 -14.71 -8.15
C ASP A 111 -0.88 -14.81 -6.95
N ILE A 112 -0.93 -15.93 -6.21
CA ILE A 112 -0.08 -16.15 -5.02
C ILE A 112 1.30 -16.68 -5.35
N ASP A 113 1.42 -17.44 -6.42
CA ASP A 113 2.49 -18.44 -6.54
C ASP A 113 3.93 -17.87 -6.48
N HIS A 114 4.16 -16.58 -6.76
CA HIS A 114 5.52 -15.99 -6.72
C HIS A 114 5.62 -14.53 -6.26
N ALA A 115 4.51 -13.83 -6.11
CA ALA A 115 4.56 -12.39 -5.86
C ALA A 115 4.82 -12.05 -4.38
N PHE A 116 4.42 -12.94 -3.47
CA PHE A 116 4.45 -12.67 -2.04
C PHE A 116 5.83 -12.83 -1.41
N GLU A 117 6.60 -13.84 -1.79
CA GLU A 117 7.97 -14.06 -1.27
C GLU A 117 8.84 -12.81 -1.50
N ASN A 118 8.83 -12.29 -2.74
CA ASN A 118 9.57 -11.09 -3.09
C ASN A 118 9.10 -9.84 -2.32
N PHE A 119 7.82 -9.74 -1.97
CA PHE A 119 7.32 -8.59 -1.24
C PHE A 119 7.83 -8.58 0.20
N PHE A 120 7.72 -9.71 0.90
CA PHE A 120 8.13 -9.79 2.31
C PHE A 120 9.63 -9.65 2.53
N ASP A 121 10.44 -9.98 1.52
CA ASP A 121 11.88 -9.75 1.53
C ASP A 121 12.26 -8.28 1.32
N THR A 122 11.37 -7.48 0.71
CA THR A 122 11.63 -6.06 0.42
C THR A 122 11.19 -5.10 1.52
N ILE A 123 10.35 -5.55 2.46
CA ILE A 123 9.86 -4.72 3.55
C ILE A 123 10.55 -5.05 4.88
N THR A 124 10.70 -4.04 5.72
CA THR A 124 11.26 -4.18 7.06
C THR A 124 10.26 -4.82 8.03
N GLU A 125 10.75 -5.39 9.13
CA GLU A 125 9.90 -5.99 10.15
C GLU A 125 8.83 -5.02 10.72
N PRO A 126 9.14 -3.74 11.05
CA PRO A 126 8.10 -2.80 11.49
C PRO A 126 7.00 -2.56 10.45
N GLN A 127 7.34 -2.57 9.16
CA GLN A 127 6.37 -2.43 8.07
C GLN A 127 5.50 -3.68 7.96
N ARG A 128 6.09 -4.87 8.08
CA ARG A 128 5.37 -6.14 8.09
C ARG A 128 4.39 -6.22 9.25
N VAL A 129 4.84 -5.89 10.47
CA VAL A 129 3.99 -5.85 11.68
C VAL A 129 2.86 -4.82 11.57
N ALA A 130 3.02 -3.77 10.77
CA ALA A 130 1.98 -2.76 10.59
C ALA A 130 0.84 -3.23 9.67
N ILE A 131 1.00 -4.29 8.87
CA ILE A 131 -0.06 -4.78 7.98
C ILE A 131 -1.20 -5.39 8.81
N ARG A 132 -2.41 -4.84 8.63
CA ARG A 132 -3.63 -5.31 9.33
C ARG A 132 -4.67 -5.96 8.45
N HIS A 133 -4.70 -5.59 7.18
CA HIS A 133 -5.73 -6.04 6.26
C HIS A 133 -5.10 -6.73 5.06
N TRP A 134 -5.60 -7.92 4.79
CA TRP A 134 -5.20 -8.70 3.64
C TRP A 134 -6.40 -8.97 2.76
N TRP A 135 -6.19 -9.02 1.45
CA TRP A 135 -7.22 -9.43 0.52
C TRP A 135 -6.69 -10.43 -0.49
N PHE A 136 -7.61 -11.23 -1.02
CA PHE A 136 -7.26 -12.22 -2.02
C PHE A 136 -8.39 -12.41 -3.01
N CYS A 137 -8.06 -12.47 -4.29
CA CYS A 137 -9.03 -12.69 -5.34
C CYS A 137 -8.74 -13.99 -6.07
N GLN A 138 -9.71 -14.90 -6.12
CA GLN A 138 -9.53 -16.21 -6.78
C GLN A 138 -10.52 -16.46 -7.87
N CYS A 139 -10.06 -17.10 -8.93
CA CYS A 139 -10.95 -17.58 -9.98
C CYS A 139 -11.81 -18.78 -9.52
N HIS A 140 -11.32 -19.64 -8.62
CA HIS A 140 -12.03 -20.86 -8.21
C HIS A 140 -11.78 -21.27 -6.75
N VAL A 141 -12.68 -22.10 -6.21
CA VAL A 141 -12.59 -22.71 -4.87
C VAL A 141 -11.31 -23.51 -4.66
N ALA A 142 -10.98 -24.38 -5.61
CA ALA A 142 -9.78 -25.22 -5.57
C ALA A 142 -8.49 -24.40 -5.49
N CYS A 143 -8.52 -23.15 -5.93
CA CYS A 143 -7.37 -22.27 -5.86
C CYS A 143 -7.22 -21.63 -4.44
N VAL A 144 -8.29 -21.59 -3.64
CA VAL A 144 -8.21 -21.26 -2.21
C VAL A 144 -7.61 -22.40 -1.40
N GLU A 145 -7.80 -23.66 -1.79
CA GLU A 145 -7.13 -24.79 -1.11
C GLU A 145 -5.60 -24.71 -1.27
N ARG A 146 -5.13 -24.10 -2.35
CA ARG A 146 -3.71 -23.82 -2.62
C ARG A 146 -3.22 -22.51 -2.02
N LEU A 147 -4.05 -21.86 -1.19
CA LEU A 147 -3.70 -20.60 -0.53
C LEU A 147 -2.56 -20.83 0.46
N GLU A 148 -1.33 -20.75 -0.01
CA GLU A 148 -0.13 -20.63 0.81
C GLU A 148 0.16 -19.16 1.08
N VAL A 149 -0.82 -18.43 1.61
CA VAL A 149 -0.54 -17.09 2.12
C VAL A 149 0.15 -17.26 3.47
N PRO A 150 1.33 -16.65 3.68
CA PRO A 150 2.04 -16.73 4.95
C PRO A 150 1.36 -15.83 5.99
N LEU A 151 0.10 -16.12 6.33
CA LEU A 151 -0.70 -15.34 7.29
C LEU A 151 -0.05 -15.34 8.68
N ASP A 152 0.71 -16.38 8.99
CA ASP A 152 1.53 -16.52 10.18
C ASP A 152 2.69 -15.51 10.25
N THR A 153 3.13 -14.98 9.09
CA THR A 153 4.16 -13.92 9.03
C THR A 153 3.60 -12.52 9.26
N LEU A 154 2.28 -12.38 9.41
CA LEU A 154 1.58 -11.12 9.64
C LEU A 154 0.97 -11.09 11.06
N PRO A 155 1.77 -10.83 12.11
CA PRO A 155 1.36 -11.04 13.49
C PRO A 155 0.23 -10.13 13.99
N LYS A 156 -0.09 -9.05 13.25
CA LYS A 156 -1.17 -8.11 13.56
C LYS A 156 -2.28 -8.12 12.51
N LEU A 157 -2.37 -9.17 11.70
CA LEU A 157 -3.44 -9.30 10.74
C LEU A 157 -4.79 -9.42 11.46
N GLN A 158 -5.71 -8.52 11.14
CA GLN A 158 -7.02 -8.40 11.78
C GLN A 158 -8.15 -8.83 10.84
N LYS A 159 -8.00 -8.57 9.55
CA LYS A 159 -9.03 -8.80 8.52
C LYS A 159 -8.45 -9.50 7.30
N PHE A 160 -9.12 -10.56 6.86
CA PHE A 160 -8.88 -11.25 5.60
C PHE A 160 -10.11 -11.12 4.70
N THR A 161 -9.94 -10.51 3.54
CA THR A 161 -11.00 -10.27 2.57
C THR A 161 -10.85 -11.19 1.38
N LEU A 162 -11.84 -12.04 1.13
CA LEU A 162 -11.88 -12.86 -0.06
C LEU A 162 -12.80 -12.24 -1.12
N LYS A 163 -12.29 -12.16 -2.34
CA LYS A 163 -13.03 -11.75 -3.52
C LYS A 163 -13.18 -12.93 -4.49
N PRO A 164 -14.38 -13.53 -4.59
CA PRO A 164 -14.63 -14.52 -5.61
C PRO A 164 -14.47 -13.88 -6.98
N GLY A 165 -13.83 -14.59 -7.91
CA GLY A 165 -13.58 -14.13 -9.25
C GLY A 165 -14.83 -14.13 -10.11
N TRP A 166 -14.66 -13.69 -11.35
CA TRP A 166 -15.76 -13.46 -12.29
C TRP A 166 -16.64 -14.70 -12.48
N GLY A 167 -17.96 -14.53 -12.36
CA GLY A 167 -18.94 -15.58 -12.62
C GLY A 167 -19.10 -16.62 -11.53
N TYR A 168 -18.38 -16.51 -10.42
CA TYR A 168 -18.52 -17.45 -9.31
C TYR A 168 -19.83 -17.21 -8.56
N ARG A 169 -20.65 -18.26 -8.44
CA ARG A 169 -21.82 -18.31 -7.56
C ARG A 169 -21.65 -19.50 -6.63
N ASP A 170 -21.72 -19.25 -5.33
CA ASP A 170 -21.82 -20.31 -4.33
C ASP A 170 -23.22 -20.37 -3.74
N PRO A 171 -24.18 -21.02 -4.41
CA PRO A 171 -25.52 -21.18 -3.87
C PRO A 171 -25.54 -22.05 -2.59
N SER A 172 -24.46 -22.78 -2.30
CA SER A 172 -24.39 -23.72 -1.18
C SER A 172 -23.77 -23.15 0.10
N GLY A 173 -23.09 -22.00 0.01
CA GLY A 173 -22.25 -21.46 1.09
C GLY A 173 -21.06 -22.34 1.46
N SER A 174 -20.75 -23.37 0.66
CA SER A 174 -19.63 -24.29 0.94
C SER A 174 -18.28 -23.60 0.84
N TYR A 175 -18.15 -22.63 -0.06
CA TYR A 175 -16.95 -21.84 -0.27
C TYR A 175 -16.64 -20.96 0.91
N GLU A 176 -17.65 -20.26 1.42
CA GLU A 176 -17.49 -19.44 2.61
C GLU A 176 -17.00 -20.27 3.79
N LYS A 177 -17.64 -21.42 4.03
CA LYS A 177 -17.22 -22.34 5.09
C LYS A 177 -15.78 -22.81 4.91
N GLN A 178 -15.38 -23.11 3.67
CA GLN A 178 -14.04 -23.57 3.36
C GLN A 178 -12.99 -22.48 3.58
N VAL A 179 -13.23 -21.26 3.12
CA VAL A 179 -12.31 -20.13 3.32
C VAL A 179 -12.17 -19.83 4.80
N ARG A 180 -13.28 -19.76 5.54
CA ARG A 180 -13.26 -19.56 6.99
C ARG A 180 -12.46 -20.66 7.69
N SER A 181 -12.59 -21.91 7.26
CA SER A 181 -11.80 -23.03 7.79
C SER A 181 -10.30 -22.88 7.54
N ILE A 182 -9.90 -22.51 6.32
CA ILE A 182 -8.50 -22.31 5.93
C ILE A 182 -7.90 -21.13 6.72
N VAL A 183 -8.60 -20.00 6.76
CA VAL A 183 -8.16 -18.83 7.50
C VAL A 183 -8.03 -19.15 8.99
N LYS A 184 -9.03 -19.81 9.57
CA LYS A 184 -9.01 -20.24 10.99
C LYS A 184 -7.82 -21.15 11.27
N LYS A 185 -7.46 -22.05 10.34
CA LYS A 185 -6.30 -22.94 10.47
C LYS A 185 -4.97 -22.19 10.42
N GLN A 186 -4.83 -21.17 9.57
CA GLN A 186 -3.57 -20.46 9.34
C GLN A 186 -3.32 -19.30 10.30
N ALA A 187 -4.37 -18.58 10.71
CA ALA A 187 -4.26 -17.33 11.48
C ALA A 187 -5.04 -17.34 12.81
N GLY A 188 -5.73 -18.45 13.11
CA GLY A 188 -6.51 -18.60 14.33
C GLY A 188 -7.93 -18.03 14.24
N GLU A 189 -8.67 -18.14 15.36
CA GLU A 189 -10.10 -17.79 15.43
C GLU A 189 -10.39 -16.29 15.52
N ALA A 190 -9.40 -15.47 15.88
CA ALA A 190 -9.59 -14.05 16.13
C ALA A 190 -9.68 -13.19 14.85
N MET A 191 -9.34 -13.74 13.68
CA MET A 191 -9.31 -12.99 12.44
C MET A 191 -10.70 -12.84 11.82
N GLU A 192 -11.06 -11.60 11.46
CA GLU A 192 -12.26 -11.30 10.70
C GLU A 192 -12.10 -11.83 9.26
N VAL A 193 -13.04 -12.67 8.82
CA VAL A 193 -13.12 -13.13 7.43
C VAL A 193 -14.32 -12.48 6.76
N VAL A 194 -14.04 -11.67 5.75
CA VAL A 194 -15.02 -10.98 4.92
C VAL A 194 -15.01 -11.61 3.54
N ILE A 195 -16.18 -11.97 3.01
CA ILE A 195 -16.33 -12.39 1.63
C ILE A 195 -17.08 -11.28 0.93
N GLU A 196 -16.38 -10.53 0.09
CA GLU A 196 -17.02 -9.48 -0.67
C GLU A 196 -17.76 -10.11 -1.86
N PRO A 197 -19.03 -9.76 -2.09
CA PRO A 197 -19.69 -10.18 -3.31
C PRO A 197 -18.88 -9.66 -4.49
N TRP A 198 -18.88 -10.42 -5.58
CA TRP A 198 -18.44 -9.85 -6.84
C TRP A 198 -19.45 -8.76 -7.23
N GLU A 199 -19.16 -7.52 -6.86
CA GLU A 199 -19.72 -6.37 -7.55
C GLU A 199 -19.21 -6.53 -8.98
N ALA A 200 -20.11 -6.81 -9.92
CA ALA A 200 -19.78 -6.65 -11.31
C ALA A 200 -19.30 -5.21 -11.40
N GLU A 201 -17.97 -5.02 -11.50
CA GLU A 201 -17.34 -3.70 -11.62
C GLU A 201 -18.26 -2.93 -12.51
N ASP A 202 -19.02 -2.01 -11.91
CA ASP A 202 -20.15 -1.38 -12.59
C ASP A 202 -19.58 -0.98 -13.93
N LYS A 203 -20.20 -1.48 -15.01
CA LYS A 203 -19.89 -0.98 -16.33
C LYS A 203 -20.06 0.53 -16.17
N LYS A 204 -18.95 1.22 -15.95
CA LYS A 204 -18.89 2.66 -15.97
C LYS A 204 -19.14 2.94 -17.42
N ASP A 205 -20.42 2.96 -17.77
CA ASP A 205 -20.93 3.79 -18.83
C ASP A 205 -20.14 5.08 -18.69
N ASP A 206 -19.39 5.42 -19.73
CA ASP A 206 -18.63 6.65 -19.83
C ASP A 206 -19.58 7.82 -19.55
N VAL A 207 -19.78 8.17 -18.27
CA VAL A 207 -20.37 9.43 -17.88
C VAL A 207 -19.31 10.44 -18.24
N LYS A 208 -19.37 10.86 -19.50
CA LYS A 208 -18.64 12.00 -20.02
C LYS A 208 -19.02 13.18 -19.13
N LEU A 209 -18.19 13.48 -18.15
CA LEU A 209 -18.24 14.75 -17.44
C LEU A 209 -17.83 15.81 -18.48
N SER A 210 -18.82 16.36 -19.17
CA SER A 210 -18.66 17.58 -19.95
C SER A 210 -18.47 18.72 -18.96
N TRP A 211 -17.22 19.17 -18.82
CA TRP A 211 -16.88 20.46 -18.22
C TRP A 211 -16.98 21.55 -19.28
#